data_AF-A0A441XE38-F1
#
_entry.id   AF-A0A441XE38-F1
#
_cell.length_a   1.000
_cell.length_b   1.000
_cell.length_c   1.000
_cell.angle_alpha   90.00
_cell.angle_beta   90.00
_cell.angle_gamma   90.00
#
_symmetry.space_group_name_H-M   'P 1'
#
loop_
_entity.id
_entity.type
_entity.pdbx_description
1 polymer ?
#
loop_
_entity_poly.entity_id
_entity_poly.type
_entity_poly.pdbx_seq_one_letter_code
_entity_poly.pdbx_strand_id
1 'polypeptide(L)' 'MVISEPCTRCAFTALAQGDLAFEPAVLQTIARHGEGGFGALCQVVQPGKIRLGDHVTLTET' A
#
# COMPACT_ATOMS: atom_id res chain seq x y z
N MET A 1 -15.31 0.99 -0.32
CA MET A 1 -14.43 0.09 0.49
C MET A 1 -14.19 0.75 1.83
N VAL A 2 -13.75 0.01 2.84
CA VAL A 2 -13.33 0.56 4.15
C VAL A 2 -11.88 0.19 4.42
N ILE A 3 -11.10 1.12 4.98
CA ILE A 3 -9.71 0.84 5.41
C ILE A 3 -9.77 0.00 6.68
N SER A 4 -9.11 -1.16 6.69
CA SER A 4 -9.08 -2.06 7.85
C SER A 4 -7.83 -1.88 8.70
N GLU A 5 -6.66 -1.73 8.07
CA GLU A 5 -5.37 -1.62 8.78
C GLU A 5 -4.28 -1.05 7.86
N PRO A 6 -3.17 -0.53 8.43
CA PRO A 6 -1.96 -0.24 7.67
C PRO A 6 -1.42 -1.49 6.97
N CYS A 7 -0.90 -1.34 5.74
CA CYS A 7 -0.32 -2.45 5.02
C CYS A 7 1.14 -2.69 5.46
N THR A 8 1.36 -3.63 6.37
CA THR A 8 2.71 -4.06 6.77
C THR A 8 3.48 -4.60 5.56
N ARG A 9 4.71 -4.12 5.36
CA ARG A 9 5.55 -4.53 4.24
C ARG A 9 6.64 -5.49 4.67
N CYS A 10 6.93 -6.43 3.78
CA CYS A 10 8.04 -7.36 3.91
C CYS A 10 9.18 -7.00 2.95
N ALA A 11 10.23 -7.82 2.96
CA ALA A 11 11.42 -7.68 2.11
C ALA A 11 11.13 -7.62 0.60
N PHE A 12 9.93 -8.00 0.15
CA PHE A 12 9.54 -7.90 -1.26
C PHE A 12 9.64 -6.47 -1.81
N THR A 13 9.47 -5.46 -0.95
CA THR A 13 9.65 -4.04 -1.32
C THR A 13 11.10 -3.67 -1.64
N ALA A 14 12.07 -4.47 -1.21
CA ALA A 14 13.50 -4.23 -1.43
C ALA A 14 14.08 -5.09 -2.56
N LEU A 15 13.34 -6.06 -3.09
CA LEU A 15 13.81 -6.89 -4.20
C LEU A 15 14.03 -6.05 -5.47
N ALA A 16 14.90 -6.52 -6.37
CA ALA A 16 15.10 -5.88 -7.67
C ALA A 16 13.79 -5.84 -8.48
N GLN A 17 13.52 -4.69 -9.13
CA GLN A 17 12.28 -4.43 -9.87
C GLN A 17 12.59 -3.70 -11.19
N GLY A 18 12.42 -4.39 -12.33
CA GLY A 18 12.76 -3.82 -13.63
C GLY A 18 14.23 -3.41 -13.66
N ASP A 19 14.49 -2.12 -13.89
CA ASP A 19 15.84 -1.55 -13.91
C ASP A 19 16.39 -1.19 -12.50
N LEU A 20 15.58 -1.38 -11.44
CA LEU A 20 16.01 -1.14 -10.06
C LEU A 20 16.70 -2.37 -9.47
N ALA A 21 17.87 -2.16 -8.86
CA ALA A 21 18.59 -3.18 -8.14
C ALA A 21 17.90 -3.54 -6.80
N PHE A 22 18.47 -4.52 -6.09
CA PHE A 22 18.07 -4.81 -4.71
C PHE A 22 18.40 -3.62 -3.80
N GLU A 23 17.38 -3.06 -3.14
CA GLU A 23 17.50 -1.82 -2.37
C GLU A 23 16.92 -1.98 -0.94
N PRO A 24 17.73 -2.47 0.04
CA PRO A 24 17.33 -2.60 1.45
C PRO A 24 16.83 -1.30 2.08
N ALA A 25 17.32 -0.16 1.59
CA ALA A 25 16.97 1.15 2.09
C ALA A 25 15.47 1.43 1.98
N VAL A 26 14.77 0.83 1.02
CA VAL A 26 13.31 0.95 0.88
C VAL A 26 12.60 0.40 2.12
N LEU A 27 12.88 -0.85 2.50
CA LEU A 27 12.27 -1.47 3.68
C LEU A 27 12.68 -0.75 4.97
N GLN A 28 13.94 -0.33 5.10
CA GLN A 28 14.43 0.41 6.27
C GLN A 28 13.72 1.75 6.43
N THR A 29 13.46 2.45 5.32
CA THR A 29 12.74 3.73 5.31
C THR A 29 11.28 3.51 5.73
N ILE A 30 10.62 2.48 5.20
CA ILE A 30 9.27 2.10 5.60
C ILE A 30 9.20 1.76 7.09
N ALA A 31 10.15 0.98 7.61
CA ALA A 31 10.22 0.64 9.02
C ALA A 31 10.43 1.87 9.91
N ARG A 32 11.31 2.79 9.50
CA ARG A 32 11.66 3.99 10.26
C ARG A 32 10.54 5.02 10.33
N HIS A 33 9.84 5.23 9.22
CA HIS A 33 8.90 6.34 9.09
C HIS A 33 7.42 5.93 9.05
N GLY A 34 7.13 4.67 8.73
CA GLY A 34 5.77 4.13 8.66
C GLY A 34 5.49 3.05 9.70
N GLU A 35 6.38 2.86 10.68
CA GLU A 35 6.27 1.78 11.68
C GLU A 35 6.12 0.38 11.04
N GLY A 36 6.68 0.21 9.84
CA GLY A 36 6.57 -1.00 9.02
C GLY A 36 5.38 -1.02 8.06
N GLY A 37 4.43 -0.08 8.18
CA GLY A 37 3.29 0.11 7.29
C GLY A 37 3.59 1.01 6.11
N PHE A 38 3.20 0.58 4.90
CA PHE A 38 3.20 1.42 3.70
C PHE A 38 2.04 1.03 2.77
N GLY A 39 1.03 1.90 2.69
CA GLY A 39 -0.26 1.63 2.05
C GLY A 39 -1.32 1.21 3.06
N ALA A 40 -2.52 0.86 2.56
CA ALA A 40 -3.66 0.46 3.37
C ALA A 40 -4.23 -0.87 2.86
N LEU A 41 -4.60 -1.75 3.78
CA LEU A 41 -5.47 -2.88 3.47
C LEU A 41 -6.91 -2.41 3.61
N CYS A 42 -7.74 -2.80 2.64
CA CYS A 42 -9.13 -2.39 2.56
C CYS A 42 -10.04 -3.60 2.39
N GLN A 43 -11.24 -3.52 2.96
CA GLN A 43 -12.30 -4.49 2.75
C GLN A 43 -13.34 -3.97 1.76
N VAL A 44 -13.79 -4.86 0.87
CA VAL A 44 -14.84 -4.56 -0.09
C VAL A 44 -16.18 -4.57 0.65
N VAL A 45 -16.74 -3.38 0.87
CA VAL A 45 -18.09 -3.21 1.45
C VAL A 45 -19.21 -3.49 0.43
N GLN A 46 -18.93 -3.22 -0.85
CA GLN A 46 -19.86 -3.44 -1.95
C GLN A 46 -19.05 -3.81 -3.20
N PRO A 47 -19.32 -4.96 -3.84
CA PRO A 47 -18.68 -5.33 -5.10
C PRO A 47 -19.06 -4.38 -6.24
N GLY A 48 -18.14 -4.13 -7.16
CA GLY A 48 -18.36 -3.24 -8.29
C GLY A 48 -17.18 -3.23 -9.24
N LYS A 49 -17.31 -2.52 -10.37
CA LYS A 49 -16.22 -2.29 -11.32
C LYS A 49 -15.55 -0.95 -11.01
N ILE A 50 -14.23 -0.92 -11.08
CA ILE A 50 -13.40 0.28 -11.00
C ILE A 50 -12.61 0.44 -12.31
N ARG A 51 -12.29 1.68 -12.68
CA ARG A 51 -11.51 2.02 -13.86
C ARG A 51 -10.51 3.12 -13.53
N LEU A 52 -9.45 3.20 -14.35
CA LEU A 52 -8.52 4.33 -14.29
C LEU A 52 -9.29 5.64 -14.56
N GLY A 53 -9.05 6.65 -13.71
CA GLY A 53 -9.73 7.94 -13.79
C GLY A 53 -11.05 8.03 -13.03
N ASP A 54 -11.54 6.94 -12.42
CA ASP A 54 -12.71 7.02 -11.54
C ASP A 54 -12.43 7.96 -10.35
N HIS A 55 -13.42 8.82 -10.03
CA HIS A 55 -13.32 9.71 -8.89
C HIS A 55 -13.42 8.94 -7.57
N VAL A 56 -12.51 9.22 -6.64
CA VAL A 56 -12.52 8.65 -5.29
C VAL A 56 -12.98 9.71 -4.32
N THR A 57 -14.00 9.38 -3.53
CA THR A 57 -14.51 10.26 -2.47
C THR A 57 -14.19 9.66 -1.12
N LEU A 58 -13.64 10.47 -0.21
CA LEU A 58 -13.54 10.09 1.20
C LEU A 58 -14.87 10.38 1.88
N THR A 59 -15.47 9.36 2.47
CA THR A 59 -16.68 9.48 3.28
C THR A 59 -16.34 9.07 4.70
N GLU A 60 -16.55 9.98 5.66
CA GLU A 60 -16.51 9.61 7.09
C GLU A 60 -17.69 8.69 7.41
N THR A 61 -17.52 7.82 8.40
CA THR A 61 -18.56 6.87 8.83
C THR A 61 -19.28 7.42 10.04
#